data_AF-A0A2W4ZG80-F1
#
_entry.id   AF-A0A2W4ZG80-F1
#
_cell.length_a   1.000
_cell.length_b   1.000
_cell.length_c   1.000
_cell.angle_alpha   90.00
_cell.angle_beta   90.00
_cell.angle_gamma   90.00
#
_symmetry.space_group_name_H-M   'P 1'
#
loop_
_entity.id
_entity.type
_entity.pdbx_description
1 polymer ?
#
loop_
_entity_poly.entity_id
_entity_poly.type
_entity_poly.pdbx_seq_one_letter_code
_entity_poly.pdbx_strand_id
1 'polypeptide(L)'
;MMKLLLTSSFGDFQGSIKEITGIDPVGLKTLLIPTAADAEAKQPNADMDWYEKDIARLKQTGAEIVECKIQNQTEDQFADAIQ
;
A
#
# COMPACT_ATOMS: atom_id res chain seq x y z
N MET A 1 3.68 20.64 -2.70
CA MET A 1 4.96 19.93 -2.45
C MET A 1 4.67 18.45 -2.40
N MET A 2 5.41 17.62 -3.14
CA MET A 2 5.21 16.16 -3.19
C MET A 2 6.03 15.49 -2.09
N LYS A 3 5.48 14.46 -1.43
CA LYS A 3 6.14 13.65 -0.41
C LYS A 3 6.13 12.19 -0.84
N LEU A 4 7.29 11.52 -0.81
CA LEU A 4 7.44 10.13 -1.22
C LEU A 4 8.25 9.37 -0.18
N LEU A 5 7.82 8.14 0.14
CA LEU A 5 8.58 7.17 0.91
C LEU A 5 8.78 5.93 0.03
N LEU A 6 10.03 5.63 -0.30
CA LEU A 6 10.40 4.46 -1.10
C LEU A 6 11.13 3.47 -0.20
N THR A 7 10.65 2.23 -0.15
CA THR A 7 11.21 1.17 0.70
C THR A 7 11.45 -0.09 -0.12
N SER A 8 12.51 -0.83 0.18
CA SER A 8 12.76 -2.14 -0.42
C SER A 8 11.88 -3.25 0.17
N SER A 9 11.46 -3.10 1.43
CA SER A 9 10.49 -3.95 2.14
C SER A 9 9.77 -3.06 3.14
N PHE A 10 8.46 -2.85 2.96
CA PHE A 10 7.70 -1.99 3.85
C PHE A 10 7.35 -2.74 5.16
N GLY A 11 7.12 -4.04 5.09
CA GLY A 11 6.83 -4.90 6.24
C GLY A 11 7.96 -4.93 7.27
N ASP A 12 9.22 -4.82 6.82
CA ASP A 12 10.38 -4.78 7.70
C ASP A 12 10.75 -3.35 8.15
N PHE A 13 10.07 -2.33 7.64
CA PHE A 13 10.35 -0.92 7.95
C PHE A 13 10.00 -0.57 9.40
N GLN A 14 11.04 -0.37 10.22
CA GLN A 14 10.92 -0.05 11.64
C GLN A 14 10.71 1.45 11.93
N GLY A 15 10.83 2.32 10.93
CA GLY A 15 10.69 3.77 11.12
C GLY A 15 9.24 4.24 11.27
N SER A 16 9.05 5.48 11.73
CA SER A 16 7.75 6.15 11.74
C SER A 16 7.50 6.85 10.41
N ILE A 17 6.34 6.58 9.78
CA ILE A 17 5.91 7.29 8.56
C ILE A 17 5.87 8.81 8.80
N LYS A 18 5.39 9.22 9.98
CA LYS A 18 5.28 10.64 10.37
C LYS A 18 6.64 11.30 10.52
N GLU A 19 7.64 10.61 11.04
CA GLU A 19 8.97 11.18 11.22
C GLU A 19 9.68 11.37 9.89
N ILE A 20 9.55 10.42 8.95
CA ILE A 20 10.23 10.50 7.65
C ILE A 20 9.52 11.44 6.69
N THR A 21 8.20 11.33 6.61
CA THR A 21 7.41 12.06 5.60
C THR A 21 6.77 13.33 6.17
N GLY A 22 6.66 13.47 7.49
CA GLY A 22 5.84 14.50 8.12
C GLY A 22 4.33 14.29 7.90
N ILE A 23 3.88 13.08 7.54
CA ILE A 23 2.48 12.71 7.36
C ILE A 23 2.10 11.75 8.49
N ASP A 24 1.08 12.11 9.27
CA ASP A 24 0.53 11.23 10.30
C ASP A 24 -0.49 10.28 9.65
N PRO A 25 -0.23 8.96 9.57
CA PRO A 25 -1.11 8.03 8.87
C PRO A 25 -2.43 7.74 9.61
N VAL A 26 -2.54 8.07 10.90
CA VAL A 26 -3.72 7.71 11.72
C VAL A 26 -4.99 8.38 11.18
N GLY A 27 -5.99 7.57 10.84
CA GLY A 27 -7.28 8.04 10.29
C GLY A 27 -7.20 8.57 8.87
N LEU A 28 -6.05 8.49 8.19
CA LEU A 28 -5.95 8.86 6.79
C LEU A 28 -6.46 7.73 5.91
N LYS A 29 -7.38 8.08 4.98
CA LYS A 29 -7.75 7.21 3.87
C LYS A 29 -6.51 6.93 3.02
N THR A 30 -6.07 5.69 3.00
CA THR A 30 -4.88 5.25 2.29
C THR A 30 -5.27 4.20 1.27
N LEU A 31 -5.00 4.50 0.00
CA LEU A 31 -5.20 3.54 -1.08
C LEU A 31 -4.07 2.51 -1.08
N LEU A 32 -4.44 1.23 -1.02
CA LEU A 32 -3.56 0.11 -1.29
C LEU A 32 -3.78 -0.35 -2.73
N ILE A 33 -2.72 -0.40 -3.53
CA ILE A 33 -2.77 -0.87 -4.92
C ILE A 33 -2.06 -2.23 -5.00
N PRO A 34 -2.76 -3.37 -4.88
CA PRO A 34 -2.15 -4.70 -4.76
C PRO A 34 -1.83 -5.34 -6.11
N THR A 35 -1.91 -4.56 -7.20
CA THR A 35 -1.81 -5.06 -8.58
C THR A 35 -0.50 -5.80 -8.87
N ALA A 36 0.61 -5.40 -8.24
CA ALA A 36 1.88 -6.11 -8.35
C ALA A 36 1.85 -7.46 -7.62
N ALA A 37 1.34 -7.49 -6.38
CA ALA A 37 1.17 -8.71 -5.59
C ALA A 37 0.21 -9.70 -6.28
N ASP A 38 -0.89 -9.22 -6.85
CA ASP A 38 -1.84 -10.04 -7.61
C ASP A 38 -1.19 -10.72 -8.85
N ALA A 39 -0.20 -10.07 -9.47
CA ALA A 39 0.53 -10.63 -10.59
C ALA A 39 1.55 -11.69 -10.14
N GLU A 40 2.25 -11.42 -9.04
CA GLU A 40 3.22 -12.34 -8.44
C GLU A 40 2.55 -13.61 -7.93
N ALA A 41 1.40 -13.50 -7.27
CA ALA A 41 0.62 -14.62 -6.75
C ALA A 41 0.17 -15.63 -7.83
N LYS A 42 0.22 -15.25 -9.12
CA LYS A 42 -0.09 -16.15 -10.25
C LYS A 42 1.11 -17.00 -10.68
N GLN A 43 2.30 -16.75 -10.14
CA GLN A 43 3.51 -17.50 -10.49
C GLN A 43 3.56 -18.84 -9.75
N PRO A 44 4.04 -19.93 -10.38
CA PRO A 44 4.07 -21.26 -9.75
C PRO A 44 4.84 -21.37 -8.43
N ASN A 45 5.80 -20.46 -8.20
CA ASN A 45 6.67 -20.44 -7.02
C ASN A 45 6.55 -19.11 -6.25
N ALA A 46 5.39 -18.47 -6.29
CA ALA A 46 5.17 -17.19 -5.62
C ALA A 46 5.45 -17.31 -4.11
N ASP A 47 6.30 -16.43 -3.59
CA ASP A 47 6.53 -16.24 -2.16
C ASP A 47 5.87 -14.93 -1.75
N MET A 48 4.73 -15.03 -1.07
CA MET A 48 3.90 -13.87 -0.73
C MET A 48 4.13 -13.36 0.70
N ASP A 49 5.13 -13.89 1.42
CA ASP A 49 5.43 -13.50 2.80
C ASP A 49 5.72 -12.00 2.92
N TRP A 50 6.33 -11.39 1.89
CA TRP A 50 6.60 -9.96 1.85
C TRP A 50 5.30 -9.15 1.85
N TYR A 51 4.30 -9.57 1.07
CA TYR A 51 3.05 -8.85 0.94
C TYR A 51 2.22 -8.96 2.22
N GLU A 52 2.21 -10.13 2.87
CA GLU A 52 1.54 -10.31 4.16
C GLU A 52 2.15 -9.41 5.25
N LYS A 53 3.48 -9.28 5.28
CA LYS A 53 4.17 -8.36 6.19
C LYS A 53 3.86 -6.90 5.89
N ASP A 54 3.83 -6.50 4.62
CA ASP A 54 3.45 -5.15 4.20
C ASP A 54 2.03 -4.79 4.69
N ILE A 55 1.07 -5.70 4.51
CA ILE A 55 -0.31 -5.52 4.97
C ILE A 55 -0.40 -5.47 6.49
N ALA A 56 0.32 -6.34 7.20
CA ALA A 56 0.38 -6.31 8.66
C ALA A 56 0.94 -4.98 9.17
N ARG A 57 2.00 -4.47 8.54
CA ARG A 57 2.59 -3.17 8.87
C ARG A 57 1.64 -2.02 8.57
N LEU A 58 0.96 -2.03 7.41
CA LEU A 58 -0.03 -1.01 7.05
C LEU A 58 -1.14 -0.92 8.09
N LYS A 59 -1.67 -2.07 8.55
CA LYS A 59 -2.71 -2.12 9.59
C LYS A 59 -2.26 -1.54 10.94
N GLN A 60 -0.97 -1.62 11.26
CA GLN A 60 -0.41 -1.03 12.49
C GLN A 60 -0.26 0.49 12.42
N THR A 61 -0.33 1.11 11.23
CA THR A 61 -0.18 2.56 11.08
C THR A 61 -1.38 3.36 11.59
N GLY A 62 -2.54 2.71 11.76
CA GLY A 62 -3.80 3.38 12.09
C GLY A 62 -4.49 4.06 10.90
N ALA A 63 -3.98 3.87 9.68
CA ALA A 63 -4.63 4.34 8.46
C ALA A 63 -5.91 3.56 8.13
N GLU A 64 -6.83 4.23 7.44
CA GLU A 64 -8.02 3.61 6.86
C GLU A 64 -7.67 3.06 5.47
N ILE A 65 -7.38 1.76 5.40
CA ILE A 65 -6.92 1.12 4.17
C ILE A 65 -8.10 0.83 3.24
N VAL A 66 -8.02 1.36 2.01
CA VAL A 66 -8.95 1.07 0.91
C VAL A 66 -8.19 0.37 -0.20
N GLU A 67 -8.54 -0.88 -0.47
CA GLU A 67 -7.93 -1.62 -1.57
C GLU A 67 -8.49 -1.15 -2.92
N CYS A 68 -7.61 -0.85 -3.86
CA CYS A 68 -7.94 -0.39 -5.20
C CYS A 68 -7.13 -1.19 -6.24
N LYS A 69 -7.83 -2.05 -7.00
CA LYS A 69 -7.21 -2.86 -8.05
C LYS A 69 -7.27 -2.11 -9.37
N ILE A 70 -6.13 -1.56 -9.78
CA ILE A 70 -6.03 -0.84 -11.06
C ILE A 70 -6.08 -1.77 -12.29
N GLN A 71 -5.94 -3.10 -12.12
CA GLN A 71 -6.11 -4.05 -13.22
C GLN A 71 -7.55 -4.01 -13.73
N ASN A 72 -7.72 -3.70 -15.02
CA ASN A 72 -9.02 -3.63 -15.73
C ASN A 72 -9.96 -2.50 -15.29
N GLN A 73 -9.44 -1.44 -14.66
CA GLN A 73 -10.20 -0.22 -14.38
C GLN A 73 -9.90 0.89 -15.40
N THR A 74 -10.92 1.67 -15.76
CA THR A 74 -10.73 2.94 -16.49
C THR A 74 -10.20 4.02 -15.55
N GLU A 75 -9.64 5.10 -16.10
CA GLU A 75 -9.17 6.25 -15.30
C GLU A 75 -10.30 6.84 -14.45
N ASP A 76 -11.53 6.86 -14.96
CA ASP A 76 -12.71 7.33 -14.22
C ASP A 76 -13.01 6.44 -12.99
N GLN A 77 -12.90 5.12 -13.14
CA GLN A 77 -13.11 4.17 -12.04
C GLN A 77 -12.04 4.30 -10.95
N PHE A 78 -10.80 4.63 -11.34
CA PHE A 78 -9.73 4.94 -10.39
C PHE A 78 -9.99 6.29 -9.68
N ALA A 79 -10.45 7.29 -10.43
CA ALA A 79 -10.76 8.62 -9.89
C ALA A 79 -11.88 8.57 -8.83
N ASP A 80 -12.89 7.74 -9.01
CA ASP A 80 -13.97 7.56 -8.03
C ASP A 80 -13.47 6.86 -6.75
N ALA A 81 -12.49 5.96 -6.85
CA ALA A 81 -11.94 5.26 -5.69
C ALA A 81 -11.13 6.17 -4.75
N ILE A 82 -10.54 7.24 -5.29
CA ILE A 82 -9.70 8.20 -4.55
C ILE A 82 -10.47 9.41 -3.99
N GLN A 83 -11.76 9.59 -4.34
CA GLN A 83 -12.66 10.60 -3.76
C GLN A 83 -13.14 10.21 -2.36
#